data_AF-M5C201-F1
#
_entry.id   AF-M5C201-F1
#
_cell.length_a   1.000
_cell.length_b   1.000
_cell.length_c   1.000
_cell.angle_alpha   90.00
_cell.angle_beta   90.00
_cell.angle_gamma   90.00
#
_symmetry.space_group_name_H-M   'P 1'
#
loop_
_entity.id
_entity.type
_entity.pdbx_description
1 polymer ?
#
loop_
_entity_poly.entity_id
_entity_poly.type
_entity_poly.pdbx_seq_one_letter_code
_entity_poly.pdbx_strand_id
1 'polypeptide(L)'
;MLALVALCSALASSAAATALPSKWYREIGANDHPVHQLFSRQTSTDAVGSAAWAAKYPSSASNTTVPQAWLDALKAAQAAGKIPTTATVPVATTAGVYRDRSGKTLDAGKAPICSSTVGCKDDTQVYDVPDGIVALSFDDGPYPASPVLYKFLRDNNQKVTHFYIGANILENPEIFKEAYEVNQNDIAVHTWSHQQTTTLTDEMVLFELGWCCQIIHDSTGGRLPRYWRPPYGDSDSRVRAIAKEIFGMDTVIWNDDTDDWKIAEGTQTLNGAKKVLSDAYAGPKSPGLNILEHEQSNTTIRVFTDTYPLIAQNGWKAMSIPDALDEDWYLNAKDNTSPVGQRNVAGGPEDNVPSSDPTTTSESGSATGTNGGASSPTGSSQSSTSGAGRLSVGSAMGLVLAGLLLLV
;
A
#
# COMPACT_ATOMS: atom_id res chain seq x y z
N MET A 1 -20.16 35.62 52.69
CA MET A 1 -19.02 34.69 52.77
C MET A 1 -19.51 33.32 52.33
N LEU A 2 -19.44 33.01 51.04
CA LEU A 2 -19.63 31.65 50.50
C LEU A 2 -19.11 31.67 49.06
N ALA A 3 -17.90 31.12 48.89
CA ALA A 3 -17.21 31.00 47.62
C ALA A 3 -17.75 29.77 46.89
N LEU A 4 -18.21 29.95 45.65
CA LEU A 4 -18.56 28.88 44.74
C LEU A 4 -17.31 28.51 43.94
N VAL A 5 -16.70 27.36 44.25
CA VAL A 5 -15.57 26.81 43.48
C VAL A 5 -16.15 26.03 42.31
N ALA A 6 -15.91 26.52 41.09
CA ALA A 6 -16.22 25.80 39.85
C ALA A 6 -15.12 24.76 39.58
N LEU A 7 -15.49 23.48 39.62
CA LEU A 7 -14.64 22.38 39.17
C LEU A 7 -14.82 22.24 37.64
N CYS A 8 -13.81 22.64 36.87
CA CYS A 8 -13.69 22.24 35.47
C CYS A 8 -13.17 20.80 35.41
N SER A 9 -14.05 19.85 35.10
CA SER A 9 -13.64 18.49 34.74
C SER A 9 -13.26 18.46 33.26
N ALA A 10 -11.98 18.20 32.98
CA ALA A 10 -11.48 17.98 31.63
C ALA A 10 -12.08 16.70 31.04
N LEU A 11 -12.83 16.83 29.95
CA LEU A 11 -13.19 15.72 29.09
C LEU A 11 -11.97 15.35 28.24
N ALA A 12 -11.16 14.42 28.73
CA ALA A 12 -10.23 13.70 27.88
C ALA A 12 -11.06 12.73 27.00
N SER A 13 -11.26 13.09 25.73
CA SER A 13 -11.82 12.18 24.74
C SER A 13 -10.77 11.11 24.43
N SER A 14 -10.84 9.98 25.13
CA SER A 14 -10.12 8.78 24.69
C SER A 14 -10.80 8.30 23.41
N ALA A 15 -10.20 8.58 22.25
CA ALA A 15 -10.53 7.84 21.04
C ALA A 15 -10.21 6.36 21.32
N ALA A 16 -11.24 5.56 21.58
CA ALA A 16 -11.07 4.13 21.70
C ALA A 16 -10.62 3.60 20.34
N ALA A 17 -9.38 3.10 20.26
CA ALA A 17 -8.89 2.36 19.11
C ALA A 17 -9.91 1.25 18.82
N THR A 18 -10.66 1.40 17.73
CA THR A 18 -11.73 0.47 17.40
C THR A 18 -11.06 -0.78 16.85
N ALA A 19 -10.95 -1.81 17.68
CA ALA A 19 -10.37 -3.08 17.28
C ALA A 19 -11.13 -3.65 16.07
N LEU A 20 -10.38 -3.99 15.03
CA LEU A 20 -10.95 -4.53 13.79
C LEU A 20 -11.63 -5.89 14.06
N PRO A 21 -12.86 -6.12 13.59
CA PRO A 21 -13.69 -7.27 13.94
C PRO A 21 -13.02 -8.63 13.69
N SER A 22 -13.38 -9.65 14.48
CA SER A 22 -12.62 -10.89 14.69
C SER A 22 -12.72 -11.98 13.61
N LYS A 23 -13.44 -11.75 12.49
CA LYS A 23 -13.56 -12.75 11.41
C LYS A 23 -13.71 -12.06 10.06
N TRP A 24 -12.84 -12.35 9.09
CA TRP A 24 -13.21 -12.30 7.65
C TRP A 24 -12.33 -13.24 6.82
N TYR A 25 -12.78 -14.50 6.67
CA TYR A 25 -12.48 -15.34 5.51
C TYR A 25 -13.83 -15.62 4.84
N ARG A 26 -13.98 -15.23 3.57
CA ARG A 26 -15.10 -15.62 2.71
C ARG A 26 -14.52 -16.28 1.47
N GLU A 27 -15.21 -17.30 0.95
CA GLU A 27 -14.95 -17.85 -0.38
C GLU A 27 -15.14 -16.76 -1.44
N ILE A 28 -14.08 -16.50 -2.19
CA ILE A 28 -13.98 -15.49 -3.23
C ILE A 28 -14.55 -16.07 -4.52
N GLY A 29 -15.36 -15.28 -5.24
CA GLY A 29 -15.99 -15.71 -6.49
C GLY A 29 -15.00 -15.79 -7.65
N ALA A 30 -15.38 -16.48 -8.74
CA ALA A 30 -14.54 -16.66 -9.92
C ALA A 30 -14.22 -15.34 -10.68
N ASN A 31 -14.94 -14.26 -10.39
CA ASN A 31 -14.80 -12.95 -11.06
C ASN A 31 -14.08 -11.90 -10.19
N ASP A 32 -13.65 -12.28 -9.00
CA ASP A 32 -12.98 -11.36 -8.09
C ASP A 32 -11.48 -11.27 -8.45
N HIS A 33 -10.85 -10.14 -8.13
CA HIS A 33 -9.42 -9.97 -8.40
C HIS A 33 -8.60 -11.01 -7.60
N PRO A 34 -7.57 -11.66 -8.19
CA PRO A 34 -6.82 -12.73 -7.54
C PRO A 34 -6.21 -12.31 -6.20
N VAL A 35 -5.84 -11.03 -6.04
CA VAL A 35 -5.28 -10.45 -4.80
C VAL A 35 -6.05 -10.88 -3.54
N HIS A 36 -7.38 -10.94 -3.58
CA HIS A 36 -8.17 -11.30 -2.40
C HIS A 36 -7.92 -12.74 -1.93
N GLN A 37 -7.49 -13.64 -2.84
CA GLN A 37 -7.12 -15.01 -2.52
C GLN A 37 -5.66 -15.14 -2.08
N LEU A 38 -4.82 -14.16 -2.44
CA LEU A 38 -3.39 -14.16 -2.12
C LEU A 38 -3.11 -13.65 -0.71
N PHE A 39 -3.98 -12.79 -0.17
CA PHE A 39 -3.85 -12.20 1.16
C PHE A 39 -5.08 -12.57 1.99
N SER A 40 -4.95 -13.63 2.78
CA SER A 40 -5.97 -14.01 3.75
C SER A 40 -5.58 -13.52 5.13
N ARG A 41 -6.51 -12.90 5.86
CA ARG A 41 -6.26 -12.49 7.24
C ARG A 41 -6.00 -13.72 8.12
N GLN A 42 -4.83 -13.76 8.76
CA GLN A 42 -4.44 -14.87 9.64
C GLN A 42 -5.36 -14.96 10.87
N THR A 43 -5.55 -16.17 11.40
CA THR A 43 -6.31 -16.40 12.65
C THR A 43 -5.57 -15.96 13.91
N SER A 44 -4.27 -15.63 13.80
CA SER A 44 -3.43 -15.09 14.88
C SER A 44 -3.09 -13.63 14.59
N THR A 45 -3.42 -12.75 15.54
CA THR A 45 -3.16 -11.31 15.49
C THR A 45 -1.93 -10.98 16.34
N ASP A 46 -0.76 -11.51 15.96
CA ASP A 46 0.49 -11.12 16.61
C ASP A 46 0.59 -9.58 16.59
N ALA A 47 0.86 -8.98 17.74
CA ALA A 47 0.91 -7.53 17.85
C ALA A 47 1.97 -6.99 16.88
N VAL A 48 1.61 -5.98 16.10
CA VAL A 48 2.52 -5.29 15.19
C VAL A 48 3.73 -4.81 16.00
N GLY A 49 4.93 -5.13 15.52
CA GLY A 49 6.21 -4.88 16.21
C GLY A 49 6.65 -5.93 17.23
N SER A 50 5.84 -6.96 17.52
CA SER A 50 6.30 -8.10 18.31
C SER A 50 7.27 -8.99 17.53
N ALA A 51 8.11 -9.76 18.24
CA ALA A 51 9.02 -10.72 17.60
C ALA A 51 8.30 -11.79 16.76
N ALA A 52 7.11 -12.22 17.19
CA ALA A 52 6.29 -13.19 16.47
C ALA A 52 5.73 -12.61 15.16
N TRP A 53 5.32 -11.33 15.17
CA TRP A 53 4.94 -10.60 13.97
C TRP A 53 6.14 -10.43 13.04
N ALA A 54 7.27 -9.94 13.54
CA ALA A 54 8.47 -9.67 12.74
C ALA A 54 9.02 -10.93 12.05
N ALA A 55 8.97 -12.09 12.72
CA ALA A 55 9.46 -13.36 12.20
C ALA A 55 8.69 -13.88 10.96
N LYS A 56 7.56 -13.28 10.60
CA LYS A 56 6.77 -13.65 9.40
C LYS A 56 7.34 -13.09 8.11
N TYR A 57 8.18 -12.06 8.20
CA TYR A 57 8.64 -11.29 7.05
C TYR A 57 10.12 -11.53 6.76
N PRO A 58 10.55 -11.37 5.48
CA PRO A 58 11.96 -11.50 5.12
C PRO A 58 12.84 -10.49 5.86
N SER A 59 13.90 -10.94 6.53
CA SER A 59 14.83 -10.04 7.22
C SER A 59 15.74 -9.23 6.29
N SER A 60 15.81 -9.60 5.00
CA SER A 60 16.65 -8.92 4.00
C SER A 60 16.13 -9.12 2.58
N ALA A 61 16.49 -8.18 1.70
CA ALA A 61 16.22 -8.21 0.25
C ALA A 61 16.79 -9.44 -0.48
N SER A 62 17.78 -10.12 0.13
CA SER A 62 18.44 -11.29 -0.46
C SER A 62 17.63 -12.59 -0.30
N ASN A 63 16.59 -12.61 0.53
CA ASN A 63 15.74 -13.78 0.68
C ASN A 63 14.60 -13.73 -0.35
N THR A 64 14.80 -14.30 -1.54
CA THR A 64 13.82 -14.31 -2.64
C THR A 64 12.67 -15.30 -2.46
N THR A 65 12.34 -15.69 -1.23
CA THR A 65 11.25 -16.65 -1.01
C THR A 65 9.92 -15.98 -1.32
N VAL A 66 9.34 -16.37 -2.46
CA VAL A 66 8.01 -15.95 -2.89
C VAL A 66 7.00 -17.06 -2.54
N PRO A 67 5.88 -16.73 -1.88
CA PRO A 67 4.78 -17.67 -1.67
C PRO A 67 4.32 -18.34 -2.98
N GLN A 68 4.10 -19.66 -2.94
CA GLN A 68 3.72 -20.43 -4.13
C GLN A 68 2.44 -19.91 -4.79
N ALA A 69 1.46 -19.47 -4.00
CA ALA A 69 0.22 -18.91 -4.52
C ALA A 69 0.46 -17.65 -5.39
N TRP A 70 1.44 -16.83 -5.05
CA TRP A 70 1.79 -15.65 -5.85
C TRP A 70 2.47 -16.07 -7.16
N LEU A 71 3.36 -17.08 -7.12
CA LEU A 71 3.99 -17.64 -8.32
C LEU A 71 2.96 -18.27 -9.26
N ASP A 72 1.95 -18.95 -8.71
CA ASP A 72 0.88 -19.57 -9.49
C ASP A 72 -0.01 -18.50 -10.14
N ALA A 73 -0.33 -17.41 -9.43
CA ALA A 73 -1.05 -16.27 -9.99
C ALA A 73 -0.26 -15.58 -11.11
N LEU A 74 1.05 -15.38 -10.94
CA LEU A 74 1.94 -14.84 -11.98
C LEU A 74 1.90 -15.70 -13.23
N LYS A 75 2.10 -17.02 -13.10
CA LYS A 75 2.06 -17.96 -14.23
C LYS A 75 0.70 -17.95 -14.92
N ALA A 76 -0.40 -17.88 -14.17
CA ALA A 76 -1.74 -17.82 -14.73
C ALA A 76 -1.95 -16.53 -15.54
N ALA A 77 -1.54 -15.37 -15.03
CA ALA A 77 -1.64 -14.09 -15.73
C ALA A 77 -0.75 -14.02 -16.98
N GLN A 78 0.47 -14.57 -16.93
CA GLN A 78 1.35 -14.72 -18.09
C GLN A 78 0.74 -15.65 -19.15
N ALA A 79 0.19 -16.80 -18.76
CA ALA A 79 -0.47 -17.74 -19.66
C ALA A 79 -1.72 -17.14 -20.32
N ALA A 80 -2.41 -16.24 -19.62
CA ALA A 80 -3.53 -15.47 -20.15
C ALA A 80 -3.11 -14.26 -21.02
N GLY A 81 -1.80 -14.02 -21.19
CA GLY A 81 -1.28 -12.93 -22.02
C GLY A 81 -1.48 -11.53 -21.42
N LYS A 82 -1.79 -11.44 -20.12
CA LYS A 82 -2.03 -10.16 -19.45
C LYS A 82 -0.75 -9.44 -19.01
N ILE A 83 0.32 -10.21 -18.82
CA ILE A 83 1.64 -9.69 -18.48
C ILE A 83 2.54 -9.88 -19.71
N PRO A 84 3.15 -8.80 -20.25
CA PRO A 84 4.12 -8.92 -21.34
C PRO A 84 5.26 -9.86 -20.96
N THR A 85 5.58 -10.82 -21.84
CA THR A 85 6.68 -11.76 -21.58
C THR A 85 8.04 -11.04 -21.63
N THR A 86 9.05 -11.61 -20.98
CA THR A 86 10.44 -11.11 -21.06
C THR A 86 11.04 -11.19 -22.46
N ALA A 87 10.43 -11.94 -23.38
CA ALA A 87 10.79 -11.92 -24.80
C ALA A 87 10.33 -10.63 -25.49
N THR A 88 9.25 -10.02 -25.01
CA THR A 88 8.61 -8.81 -25.55
C THR A 88 9.10 -7.56 -24.83
N VAL A 89 9.19 -7.62 -23.49
CA VAL A 89 9.72 -6.56 -22.62
C VAL A 89 10.87 -7.18 -21.81
N PRO A 90 12.12 -7.10 -22.29
CA PRO A 90 13.25 -7.68 -21.58
C PRO A 90 13.46 -7.04 -20.21
N VAL A 91 14.04 -7.80 -19.28
CA VAL A 91 14.58 -7.24 -18.04
C VAL A 91 15.67 -6.24 -18.39
N ALA A 92 15.59 -5.04 -17.82
CA ALA A 92 16.54 -3.98 -18.08
C ALA A 92 17.93 -4.35 -17.55
N THR A 93 18.98 -4.01 -18.31
CA THR A 93 20.37 -4.21 -17.83
C THR A 93 20.79 -3.20 -16.77
N THR A 94 20.20 -2.02 -16.85
CA THR A 94 20.17 -0.94 -15.85
C THR A 94 18.93 -0.12 -16.16
N ALA A 95 18.42 0.66 -15.21
CA ALA A 95 17.21 1.46 -15.39
C ALA A 95 17.24 2.24 -16.72
N GLY A 96 16.19 2.08 -17.53
CA GLY A 96 16.07 2.72 -18.85
C GLY A 96 16.87 2.07 -20.00
N VAL A 97 17.69 1.05 -19.76
CA VAL A 97 18.51 0.40 -20.80
C VAL A 97 18.06 -1.05 -21.03
N TYR A 98 17.48 -1.28 -22.20
CA TYR A 98 16.90 -2.56 -22.61
C TYR A 98 17.65 -3.14 -23.79
N ARG A 99 17.85 -4.46 -23.78
CA ARG A 99 18.52 -5.18 -24.87
C ARG A 99 17.73 -6.42 -25.26
N ASP A 100 17.65 -6.70 -26.56
CA ASP A 100 17.13 -7.98 -27.04
C ASP A 100 18.15 -9.12 -26.86
N ARG A 101 17.75 -10.34 -27.24
CA ARG A 101 18.61 -11.54 -27.12
C ARG A 101 19.88 -11.47 -27.98
N SER A 102 19.92 -10.61 -28.99
CA SER A 102 21.11 -10.38 -29.82
C SER A 102 22.05 -9.32 -29.22
N GLY A 103 21.65 -8.68 -28.11
CA GLY A 103 22.38 -7.61 -27.45
C GLY A 103 22.07 -6.22 -28.01
N LYS A 104 21.16 -6.09 -28.97
CA LYS A 104 20.78 -4.82 -29.58
C LYS A 104 19.96 -3.99 -28.59
N THR A 105 20.32 -2.72 -28.43
CA THR A 105 19.57 -1.76 -27.60
C THR A 105 18.17 -1.52 -28.18
N LEU A 106 17.17 -1.54 -27.30
CA LEU A 106 15.78 -1.26 -27.61
C LEU A 106 15.40 0.16 -27.18
N ASP A 107 14.38 0.70 -27.84
CA ASP A 107 13.83 2.02 -27.52
C ASP A 107 12.92 1.92 -26.29
N ALA A 108 13.44 2.32 -25.13
CA ALA A 108 12.75 2.24 -23.85
C ALA A 108 11.48 3.10 -23.79
N GLY A 109 11.39 4.15 -24.62
CA GLY A 109 10.28 5.09 -24.62
C GLY A 109 9.06 4.63 -25.42
N LYS A 110 9.11 3.43 -26.02
CA LYS A 110 8.06 2.93 -26.90
C LYS A 110 7.46 1.63 -26.40
N ALA A 111 6.22 1.40 -26.79
CA ALA A 111 5.61 0.08 -26.67
C ALA A 111 6.49 -0.97 -27.38
N PRO A 112 6.64 -2.17 -26.81
CA PRO A 112 5.91 -2.66 -25.63
C PRO A 112 6.56 -2.28 -24.28
N ILE A 113 7.75 -1.66 -24.25
CA ILE A 113 8.50 -1.40 -23.01
C ILE A 113 7.86 -0.30 -22.19
N CYS A 114 7.62 0.87 -22.81
CA CYS A 114 7.14 2.10 -22.15
C CYS A 114 7.69 2.31 -20.73
N SER A 115 8.98 2.61 -20.66
CA SER A 115 9.68 2.81 -19.38
C SER A 115 9.52 4.24 -18.87
N SER A 116 9.06 4.35 -17.63
CA SER A 116 8.87 5.60 -16.90
C SER A 116 10.18 6.35 -16.67
N THR A 117 11.29 5.62 -16.54
CA THR A 117 12.66 6.13 -16.38
C THR A 117 13.10 7.03 -17.52
N VAL A 118 12.55 6.82 -18.73
CA VAL A 118 12.79 7.66 -19.91
C VAL A 118 11.60 8.57 -20.24
N GLY A 119 10.67 8.71 -19.31
CA GLY A 119 9.50 9.58 -19.43
C GLY A 119 8.36 9.01 -20.30
N CYS A 120 8.34 7.71 -20.58
CA CYS A 120 7.17 7.11 -21.23
C CYS A 120 5.98 7.11 -20.28
N LYS A 121 4.81 7.47 -20.80
CA LYS A 121 3.55 7.51 -20.09
C LYS A 121 2.49 6.75 -20.86
N ASP A 122 1.70 5.94 -20.17
CA ASP A 122 0.49 5.30 -20.70
C ASP A 122 -0.68 5.37 -19.71
N ASP A 123 -1.81 4.76 -20.05
CA ASP A 123 -3.05 4.77 -19.26
C ASP A 123 -3.00 3.85 -18.02
N THR A 124 -1.89 3.13 -17.80
CA THR A 124 -1.70 2.27 -16.62
C THR A 124 -1.05 3.00 -15.45
N GLN A 125 -0.90 4.33 -15.57
CA GLN A 125 -0.18 5.18 -14.64
C GLN A 125 -1.03 6.36 -14.20
N VAL A 126 -1.03 6.63 -12.89
CA VAL A 126 -1.45 7.91 -12.33
C VAL A 126 -0.25 8.85 -12.39
N TYR A 127 -0.31 9.82 -13.30
CA TYR A 127 0.72 10.85 -13.44
C TYR A 127 0.21 12.20 -12.93
N ASP A 128 -0.97 12.59 -13.40
CA ASP A 128 -1.66 13.82 -13.05
C ASP A 128 -2.82 13.55 -12.08
N VAL A 129 -3.27 14.60 -11.41
CA VAL A 129 -4.51 14.63 -10.63
C VAL A 129 -5.44 15.75 -11.13
N PRO A 130 -6.73 15.78 -10.75
CA PRO A 130 -7.65 16.77 -11.28
C PRO A 130 -7.22 18.21 -10.99
N ASP A 131 -7.66 19.12 -11.88
CA ASP A 131 -7.32 20.54 -11.82
C ASP A 131 -7.56 21.16 -10.44
N GLY A 132 -6.65 22.02 -10.01
CA GLY A 132 -6.74 22.75 -8.73
C GLY A 132 -6.49 21.90 -7.48
N ILE A 133 -6.09 20.63 -7.64
CA ILE A 133 -5.71 19.74 -6.53
C ILE A 133 -4.17 19.61 -6.46
N VAL A 134 -3.65 19.57 -5.22
CA VAL A 134 -2.31 19.06 -4.91
C VAL A 134 -2.49 17.75 -4.16
N ALA A 135 -2.12 16.65 -4.79
CA ALA A 135 -2.06 15.34 -4.15
C ALA A 135 -0.76 15.22 -3.35
N LEU A 136 -0.92 15.17 -2.03
CA LEU A 136 0.16 15.10 -1.06
C LEU A 136 0.55 13.65 -0.84
N SER A 137 1.83 13.35 -1.08
CA SER A 137 2.39 12.04 -0.83
C SER A 137 3.84 12.10 -0.37
N PHE A 138 4.26 11.08 0.39
CA PHE A 138 5.63 10.97 0.88
C PHE A 138 6.16 9.55 0.68
N ASP A 139 7.37 9.46 0.15
CA ASP A 139 8.04 8.19 -0.14
C ASP A 139 8.98 7.76 0.99
N ASP A 140 9.41 6.50 0.88
CA ASP A 140 10.44 5.80 1.64
C ASP A 140 10.17 5.52 3.11
N GLY A 141 9.18 6.14 3.73
CA GLY A 141 8.92 5.96 5.15
C GLY A 141 8.57 4.51 5.56
N PRO A 142 8.31 4.31 6.86
CA PRO A 142 8.49 5.26 7.95
C PRO A 142 9.95 5.35 8.44
N TYR A 143 10.39 6.54 8.84
CA TYR A 143 11.70 6.81 9.43
C TYR A 143 11.58 7.40 10.85
N PRO A 144 12.66 7.41 11.66
CA PRO A 144 12.66 8.06 12.97
C PRO A 144 12.29 9.55 12.96
N ALA A 145 12.44 10.25 11.82
CA ALA A 145 12.04 11.65 11.66
C ALA A 145 10.53 11.83 11.38
N SER A 146 9.88 10.80 10.83
CA SER A 146 8.49 10.85 10.37
C SER A 146 7.47 11.36 11.41
N PRO A 147 7.57 11.08 12.72
CA PRO A 147 6.65 11.64 13.71
C PRO A 147 6.56 13.19 13.71
N VAL A 148 7.59 13.88 13.23
CA VAL A 148 7.56 15.34 13.05
C VAL A 148 6.54 15.73 11.98
N LEU A 149 6.55 15.03 10.84
CA LEU A 149 5.56 15.20 9.78
C LEU A 149 4.17 14.82 10.28
N TYR A 150 4.04 13.69 10.98
CA TYR A 150 2.73 13.20 11.44
C TYR A 150 2.07 14.18 12.41
N LYS A 151 2.86 14.76 13.33
CA LYS A 151 2.38 15.83 14.20
C LYS A 151 1.88 17.02 13.38
N PHE A 152 2.64 17.47 12.40
CA PHE A 152 2.24 18.59 11.55
C PHE A 152 0.93 18.31 10.80
N LEU A 153 0.81 17.14 10.18
CA LEU A 153 -0.39 16.73 9.45
C LEU A 153 -1.63 16.70 10.36
N ARG A 154 -1.50 16.14 11.55
CA ARG A 154 -2.59 16.08 12.54
C ARG A 154 -3.00 17.48 13.03
N ASP A 155 -2.04 18.35 13.32
CA ASP A 155 -2.31 19.72 13.77
C ASP A 155 -3.03 20.55 12.68
N ASN A 156 -2.89 20.16 11.40
CA ASN A 156 -3.55 20.79 10.26
C ASN A 156 -4.77 20.00 9.74
N ASN A 157 -5.14 18.89 10.37
CA ASN A 157 -6.17 17.96 9.89
C ASN A 157 -5.99 17.56 8.41
N GLN A 158 -4.74 17.36 7.98
CA GLN A 158 -4.38 17.04 6.61
C GLN A 158 -4.13 15.54 6.46
N LYS A 159 -4.80 14.91 5.48
CA LYS A 159 -4.54 13.53 5.06
C LYS A 159 -3.61 13.51 3.86
N VAL A 160 -2.75 12.50 3.78
CA VAL A 160 -1.76 12.31 2.71
C VAL A 160 -1.65 10.82 2.38
N THR A 161 -1.00 10.49 1.27
CA THR A 161 -0.62 9.12 0.92
C THR A 161 0.84 8.86 1.27
N HIS A 162 1.12 7.85 2.09
CA HIS A 162 2.49 7.41 2.35
C HIS A 162 2.83 6.19 1.49
N PHE A 163 3.88 6.27 0.67
CA PHE A 163 4.45 5.13 -0.03
C PHE A 163 5.57 4.54 0.82
N TYR A 164 5.27 3.43 1.50
CA TYR A 164 6.21 2.84 2.46
C TYR A 164 7.02 1.69 1.89
N ILE A 165 8.29 1.65 2.31
CA ILE A 165 9.18 0.51 2.08
C ILE A 165 8.84 -0.55 3.13
N GLY A 166 8.59 -1.79 2.69
CA GLY A 166 8.18 -2.87 3.58
C GLY A 166 9.18 -3.16 4.71
N ALA A 167 10.48 -3.14 4.39
CA ALA A 167 11.53 -3.29 5.40
C ALA A 167 11.54 -2.15 6.44
N ASN A 168 11.16 -0.93 6.06
CA ASN A 168 11.10 0.21 6.99
C ASN A 168 9.88 0.09 7.93
N ILE A 169 8.78 -0.50 7.47
CA ILE A 169 7.64 -0.87 8.35
C ILE A 169 8.09 -1.93 9.38
N LEU A 170 8.85 -2.93 8.93
CA LEU A 170 9.39 -3.98 9.80
C LEU A 170 10.32 -3.41 10.88
N GLU A 171 11.16 -2.43 10.51
CA GLU A 171 12.10 -1.78 11.43
C GLU A 171 11.44 -0.77 12.36
N ASN A 172 10.45 -0.02 11.87
CA ASN A 172 9.80 1.08 12.60
C ASN A 172 8.28 0.88 12.79
N PRO A 173 7.83 -0.25 13.38
CA PRO A 173 6.42 -0.64 13.43
C PRO A 173 5.53 0.31 14.26
N GLU A 174 6.08 0.94 15.29
CA GLU A 174 5.32 1.91 16.11
C GLU A 174 5.11 3.24 15.37
N ILE A 175 6.07 3.66 14.55
CA ILE A 175 5.95 4.87 13.71
C ILE A 175 4.93 4.61 12.60
N PHE A 176 4.98 3.43 11.96
CA PHE A 176 3.95 2.99 11.01
C PHE A 176 2.54 3.06 11.62
N LYS A 177 2.37 2.55 12.85
CA LYS A 177 1.08 2.60 13.54
C LYS A 177 0.61 4.03 13.82
N GLU A 178 1.52 4.97 14.12
CA GLU A 178 1.14 6.37 14.28
C GLU A 178 0.55 6.95 12.99
N ALA A 179 1.20 6.72 11.84
CA ALA A 179 0.68 7.17 10.53
C ALA A 179 -0.71 6.59 10.23
N TYR A 180 -0.89 5.29 10.52
CA TYR A 180 -2.10 4.56 10.18
C TYR A 180 -3.25 4.78 11.19
N GLU A 181 -3.02 4.54 12.49
CA GLU A 181 -4.08 4.51 13.52
C GLU A 181 -4.42 5.91 14.05
N VAL A 182 -3.41 6.75 14.28
CA VAL A 182 -3.58 8.09 14.88
C VAL A 182 -3.87 9.11 13.79
N ASN A 183 -3.02 9.12 12.77
CA ASN A 183 -3.13 10.07 11.68
C ASN A 183 -4.16 9.67 10.63
N GLN A 184 -4.54 8.38 10.55
CA GLN A 184 -5.51 7.88 9.57
C GLN A 184 -5.17 8.35 8.15
N ASN A 185 -3.90 8.24 7.78
CA ASN A 185 -3.38 8.58 6.45
C ASN A 185 -3.40 7.37 5.50
N ASP A 186 -3.56 7.61 4.21
CA ASP A 186 -3.50 6.54 3.21
C ASP A 186 -2.11 5.91 3.18
N ILE A 187 -2.05 4.58 3.03
CA ILE A 187 -0.82 3.79 3.04
C ILE A 187 -0.75 2.96 1.75
N ALA A 188 0.30 3.21 0.98
CA ALA A 188 0.58 2.62 -0.32
C ALA A 188 1.93 1.89 -0.34
N VAL A 189 2.14 1.07 -1.37
CA VAL A 189 3.33 0.21 -1.49
C VAL A 189 4.50 0.96 -2.16
N HIS A 190 5.70 0.87 -1.58
CA HIS A 190 6.95 1.35 -2.19
C HIS A 190 8.02 0.26 -2.27
N THR A 191 7.59 -0.97 -2.61
CA THR A 191 8.41 -2.19 -2.63
C THR A 191 8.90 -2.63 -1.25
N TRP A 192 9.57 -3.79 -1.17
CA TRP A 192 10.07 -4.34 0.08
C TRP A 192 11.40 -3.71 0.48
N SER A 193 12.29 -3.54 -0.50
CA SER A 193 13.69 -3.16 -0.29
C SER A 193 14.22 -2.06 -1.21
N HIS A 194 13.34 -1.36 -1.93
CA HIS A 194 13.65 -0.16 -2.71
C HIS A 194 14.62 -0.42 -3.88
N GLN A 195 14.42 -1.53 -4.60
CA GLN A 195 15.24 -1.89 -5.77
C GLN A 195 14.70 -1.27 -7.08
N GLN A 196 15.58 -1.08 -8.07
CA GLN A 196 15.19 -0.69 -9.44
C GLN A 196 14.39 -1.81 -10.12
N THR A 197 13.07 -1.68 -10.15
CA THR A 197 12.18 -2.81 -10.47
C THR A 197 12.29 -3.32 -11.91
N THR A 198 12.70 -2.48 -12.87
CA THR A 198 12.86 -2.91 -14.28
C THR A 198 14.05 -3.84 -14.47
N THR A 199 15.02 -3.80 -13.56
CA THR A 199 16.21 -4.66 -13.54
C THR A 199 15.95 -6.02 -12.88
N LEU A 200 14.78 -6.20 -12.27
CA LEU A 200 14.39 -7.41 -11.57
C LEU A 200 13.65 -8.39 -12.48
N THR A 201 13.83 -9.70 -12.22
CA THR A 201 12.98 -10.75 -12.82
C THR A 201 11.55 -10.62 -12.33
N ASP A 202 10.60 -11.27 -13.02
CA ASP A 202 9.19 -11.22 -12.63
C ASP A 202 8.95 -11.74 -11.20
N GLU A 203 9.67 -12.78 -10.78
CA GLU A 203 9.60 -13.32 -9.42
C GLU A 203 10.18 -12.36 -8.37
N MET A 204 11.22 -11.61 -8.72
CA MET A 204 11.79 -10.58 -7.83
C MET A 204 10.87 -9.36 -7.73
N VAL A 205 10.23 -8.94 -8.82
CA VAL A 205 9.18 -7.91 -8.76
C VAL A 205 8.01 -8.38 -7.88
N LEU A 206 7.60 -9.64 -8.05
CA LEU A 206 6.55 -10.25 -7.26
C LEU A 206 6.90 -10.32 -5.76
N PHE A 207 8.16 -10.61 -5.44
CA PHE A 207 8.70 -10.54 -4.08
C PHE A 207 8.59 -9.13 -3.50
N GLU A 208 9.12 -8.14 -4.22
CA GLU A 208 9.20 -6.74 -3.79
C GLU A 208 7.82 -6.13 -3.52
N LEU A 209 6.88 -6.31 -4.43
CA LEU A 209 5.52 -5.78 -4.29
C LEU A 209 4.72 -6.58 -3.25
N GLY A 210 4.79 -7.91 -3.32
CA GLY A 210 3.95 -8.79 -2.52
C GLY A 210 4.28 -8.72 -1.04
N TRP A 211 5.55 -8.73 -0.64
CA TRP A 211 5.90 -8.67 0.79
C TRP A 211 5.63 -7.31 1.42
N CYS A 212 5.77 -6.22 0.67
CA CYS A 212 5.38 -4.90 1.13
C CYS A 212 3.84 -4.82 1.31
N CYS A 213 3.09 -5.33 0.33
CA CYS A 213 1.63 -5.45 0.45
C CYS A 213 1.23 -6.33 1.64
N GLN A 214 1.91 -7.46 1.88
CA GLN A 214 1.64 -8.38 2.98
C GLN A 214 1.80 -7.72 4.35
N ILE A 215 2.91 -7.02 4.58
CA ILE A 215 3.17 -6.37 5.88
C ILE A 215 2.18 -5.24 6.14
N ILE A 216 1.79 -4.47 5.10
CA ILE A 216 0.74 -3.45 5.23
C ILE A 216 -0.59 -4.12 5.54
N HIS A 217 -0.97 -5.15 4.80
CA HIS A 217 -2.22 -5.89 4.99
C HIS A 217 -2.35 -6.42 6.42
N ASP A 218 -1.34 -7.13 6.90
CA ASP A 218 -1.38 -7.75 8.23
C ASP A 218 -1.37 -6.71 9.35
N SER A 219 -0.68 -5.58 9.14
CA SER A 219 -0.53 -4.53 10.16
C SER A 219 -1.68 -3.53 10.20
N THR A 220 -2.53 -3.50 9.17
CA THR A 220 -3.73 -2.63 9.07
C THR A 220 -5.04 -3.42 9.21
N GLY A 221 -4.91 -4.67 9.69
CA GLY A 221 -6.00 -5.63 9.93
C GLY A 221 -6.78 -6.02 8.70
N GLY A 222 -6.08 -6.14 7.57
CA GLY A 222 -6.54 -6.79 6.36
C GLY A 222 -6.77 -5.86 5.17
N ARG A 223 -6.27 -4.61 5.20
CA ARG A 223 -6.47 -3.67 4.09
C ARG A 223 -5.47 -3.94 2.96
N LEU A 224 -5.95 -3.86 1.73
CA LEU A 224 -5.12 -4.07 0.55
C LEU A 224 -4.87 -2.72 -0.12
N PRO A 225 -3.61 -2.22 -0.14
CA PRO A 225 -3.26 -0.95 -0.79
C PRO A 225 -3.80 -0.85 -2.22
N ARG A 226 -4.38 0.30 -2.58
CA ARG A 226 -4.78 0.56 -3.97
C ARG A 226 -3.60 0.96 -4.84
N TYR A 227 -2.64 1.68 -4.28
CA TYR A 227 -1.56 2.26 -5.05
C TYR A 227 -0.20 1.67 -4.67
N TRP A 228 0.70 1.76 -5.64
CA TRP A 228 2.12 1.62 -5.42
C TRP A 228 2.89 2.67 -6.22
N ARG A 229 4.10 3.01 -5.77
CA ARG A 229 5.02 3.87 -6.51
C ARG A 229 6.35 3.13 -6.71
N PRO A 230 6.93 3.11 -7.91
CA PRO A 230 8.21 2.47 -8.14
C PRO A 230 9.36 3.32 -7.58
N PRO A 231 10.29 2.72 -6.82
CA PRO A 231 11.57 3.33 -6.50
C PRO A 231 12.24 3.94 -7.73
N TYR A 232 12.82 5.13 -7.60
CA TYR A 232 13.47 5.86 -8.69
C TYR A 232 12.57 6.23 -9.88
N GLY A 233 11.26 6.03 -9.77
CA GLY A 233 10.33 6.11 -10.90
C GLY A 233 10.54 4.95 -11.90
N ASP A 234 11.31 3.93 -11.53
CA ASP A 234 11.75 2.88 -12.43
C ASP A 234 10.67 1.81 -12.58
N SER A 235 9.89 1.90 -13.66
CA SER A 235 8.89 0.90 -14.06
C SER A 235 8.80 0.80 -15.58
N ASP A 236 8.37 -0.37 -16.05
CA ASP A 236 8.03 -0.68 -17.45
C ASP A 236 6.65 -1.33 -17.51
N SER A 237 6.11 -1.54 -18.71
CA SER A 237 4.78 -2.15 -18.88
C SER A 237 4.66 -3.53 -18.23
N ARG A 238 5.76 -4.28 -18.10
CA ARG A 238 5.79 -5.61 -17.48
C ARG A 238 5.65 -5.49 -15.96
N VAL A 239 6.42 -4.62 -15.32
CA VAL A 239 6.33 -4.36 -13.87
C VAL A 239 4.93 -3.83 -13.52
N ARG A 240 4.43 -2.84 -14.27
CA ARG A 240 3.08 -2.28 -14.03
C ARG A 240 2.00 -3.35 -14.19
N ALA A 241 2.11 -4.22 -15.19
CA ALA A 241 1.18 -5.34 -15.36
C ALA A 241 1.25 -6.35 -14.20
N ILE A 242 2.44 -6.66 -13.66
CA ILE A 242 2.55 -7.52 -12.47
C ILE A 242 1.85 -6.87 -11.26
N ALA A 243 2.09 -5.58 -11.02
CA ALA A 243 1.45 -4.86 -9.93
C ALA A 243 -0.08 -4.87 -10.06
N LYS A 244 -0.59 -4.60 -11.27
CA LYS A 244 -2.03 -4.55 -11.54
C LYS A 244 -2.68 -5.93 -11.48
N GLU A 245 -2.19 -6.91 -12.24
CA GLU A 245 -2.87 -8.20 -12.42
C GLU A 245 -2.77 -9.12 -11.22
N ILE A 246 -1.71 -8.99 -10.41
CA ILE A 246 -1.51 -9.88 -9.25
C ILE A 246 -1.99 -9.23 -7.97
N PHE A 247 -1.70 -7.93 -7.79
CA PHE A 247 -1.97 -7.22 -6.56
C PHE A 247 -3.10 -6.19 -6.67
N GLY A 248 -3.62 -5.92 -7.87
CA GLY A 248 -4.71 -4.96 -8.09
C GLY A 248 -4.26 -3.51 -7.99
N MET A 249 -2.95 -3.26 -7.83
CA MET A 249 -2.42 -1.94 -7.51
C MET A 249 -2.23 -1.09 -8.76
N ASP A 250 -2.62 0.18 -8.67
CA ASP A 250 -2.38 1.18 -9.70
C ASP A 250 -1.02 1.87 -9.48
N THR A 251 -0.30 2.09 -10.58
CA THR A 251 1.06 2.66 -10.53
C THR A 251 0.98 4.17 -10.46
N VAL A 252 1.51 4.77 -9.40
CA VAL A 252 1.61 6.22 -9.25
C VAL A 252 3.02 6.67 -9.60
N ILE A 253 3.12 7.64 -10.52
CA ILE A 253 4.33 8.42 -10.81
C ILE A 253 4.06 9.86 -10.32
N TRP A 254 4.95 10.82 -10.59
CA TRP A 254 4.80 12.23 -10.24
C TRP A 254 4.95 13.12 -11.48
N ASN A 255 4.29 14.28 -11.44
CA ASN A 255 4.38 15.30 -12.49
C ASN A 255 5.28 16.50 -12.12
N ASP A 256 5.79 16.52 -10.89
CA ASP A 256 6.82 17.44 -10.41
C ASP A 256 7.70 16.75 -9.35
N ASP A 257 8.95 17.17 -9.22
CA ASP A 257 9.95 16.55 -8.34
C ASP A 257 10.69 17.64 -7.56
N THR A 258 10.59 17.60 -6.23
CA THR A 258 11.26 18.57 -5.36
C THR A 258 12.77 18.45 -5.33
N ASP A 259 13.31 17.31 -5.79
CA ASP A 259 14.71 16.92 -5.63
C ASP A 259 15.15 16.95 -4.14
N ASP A 260 14.24 16.82 -3.18
CA ASP A 260 14.55 16.92 -1.75
C ASP A 260 15.51 15.82 -1.26
N TRP A 261 15.44 14.62 -1.86
CA TRP A 261 16.37 13.52 -1.61
C TRP A 261 17.84 13.88 -1.92
N LYS A 262 18.09 14.76 -2.90
CA LYS A 262 19.43 15.27 -3.25
C LYS A 262 20.03 16.19 -2.19
N ILE A 263 19.26 16.59 -1.17
CA ILE A 263 19.79 17.39 -0.05
C ILE A 263 20.81 16.59 0.75
N ALA A 264 20.57 15.29 0.96
CA ALA A 264 21.53 14.43 1.66
C ALA A 264 22.83 14.25 0.87
N GLU A 265 22.76 14.33 -0.46
CA GLU A 265 23.90 14.26 -1.38
C GLU A 265 24.66 15.60 -1.51
N GLY A 266 24.06 16.69 -1.03
CA GLY A 266 24.60 18.05 -1.14
C GLY A 266 24.47 18.67 -2.54
N THR A 267 23.70 18.06 -3.44
CA THR A 267 23.44 18.58 -4.79
C THR A 267 22.13 19.38 -4.90
N GLN A 268 21.30 19.32 -3.86
CA GLN A 268 20.15 20.20 -3.64
C GLN A 268 20.26 20.91 -2.27
N THR A 269 19.61 22.06 -2.12
CA THR A 269 19.50 22.76 -0.84
C THR A 269 18.05 22.79 -0.35
N LEU A 270 17.85 22.91 0.97
CA LEU A 270 16.52 23.12 1.55
C LEU A 270 15.75 24.28 0.88
N ASN A 271 16.42 25.40 0.61
CA ASN A 271 15.78 26.55 -0.03
C ASN A 271 15.49 26.30 -1.51
N GLY A 272 16.33 25.52 -2.20
CA GLY A 272 16.11 25.13 -3.59
C GLY A 272 14.89 24.23 -3.73
N ALA A 273 14.79 23.18 -2.92
CA ALA A 273 13.61 22.29 -2.91
C ALA A 273 12.31 23.06 -2.53
N LYS A 274 12.37 23.96 -1.55
CA LYS A 274 11.22 24.85 -1.24
C LYS A 274 10.85 25.78 -2.39
N LYS A 275 11.84 26.24 -3.16
CA LYS A 275 11.60 27.08 -4.34
C LYS A 275 10.85 26.28 -5.41
N VAL A 276 11.20 25.00 -5.62
CA VAL A 276 10.46 24.12 -6.54
C VAL A 276 8.98 24.08 -6.16
N LEU A 277 8.66 23.75 -4.89
CA LEU A 277 7.27 23.76 -4.43
C LEU A 277 6.59 25.13 -4.55
N SER A 278 7.30 26.20 -4.20
CA SER A 278 6.75 27.56 -4.29
C SER A 278 6.42 27.94 -5.74
N ASP A 279 7.28 27.57 -6.69
CA ASP A 279 7.08 27.80 -8.12
C ASP A 279 5.91 26.95 -8.64
N ALA A 280 5.83 25.68 -8.24
CA ALA A 280 4.74 24.77 -8.60
C ALA A 280 3.39 25.31 -8.11
N TYR A 281 3.30 25.73 -6.84
CA TYR A 281 2.08 26.29 -6.28
C TYR A 281 1.67 27.63 -6.90
N ALA A 282 2.62 28.45 -7.36
CA ALA A 282 2.33 29.68 -8.09
C ALA A 282 1.97 29.45 -9.56
N GLY A 283 2.19 28.22 -10.06
CA GLY A 283 2.02 27.83 -11.45
C GLY A 283 0.57 27.57 -11.90
N PRO A 284 0.40 27.04 -13.13
CA PRO A 284 -0.88 26.62 -13.65
C PRO A 284 -1.55 25.56 -12.76
N LYS A 285 -2.88 25.62 -12.68
CA LYS A 285 -3.69 24.65 -11.93
C LYS A 285 -4.23 23.48 -12.76
N SER A 286 -3.71 23.32 -13.97
CA SER A 286 -4.09 22.27 -14.90
C SER A 286 -2.85 21.77 -15.65
N PRO A 287 -2.49 20.47 -15.54
CA PRO A 287 -3.12 19.48 -14.65
C PRO A 287 -2.95 19.85 -13.16
N GLY A 288 -3.62 19.13 -12.26
CA GLY A 288 -3.32 19.18 -10.82
C GLY A 288 -1.93 18.66 -10.51
N LEU A 289 -1.42 18.94 -9.31
CA LEU A 289 -0.05 18.59 -8.91
C LEU A 289 0.00 17.27 -8.15
N ASN A 290 0.89 16.38 -8.57
CA ASN A 290 1.23 15.12 -7.91
C ASN A 290 2.75 15.10 -7.77
N ILE A 291 3.23 15.61 -6.64
CA ILE A 291 4.63 15.99 -6.44
C ILE A 291 5.36 14.90 -5.66
N LEU A 292 6.60 14.59 -6.06
CA LEU A 292 7.48 13.72 -5.30
C LEU A 292 8.16 14.45 -4.14
N GLU A 293 7.96 13.92 -2.93
CA GLU A 293 8.58 14.37 -1.68
C GLU A 293 8.91 13.15 -0.79
N HIS A 294 9.86 13.30 0.14
CA HIS A 294 10.33 12.21 0.99
C HIS A 294 10.32 12.57 2.48
N GLU A 295 9.93 11.63 3.34
CA GLU A 295 9.91 11.81 4.80
C GLU A 295 11.20 11.33 5.51
N GLN A 296 12.31 11.25 4.77
CA GLN A 296 13.59 10.68 5.22
C GLN A 296 14.23 11.40 6.42
N SER A 297 14.06 12.72 6.54
CA SER A 297 14.72 13.52 7.58
C SER A 297 13.93 14.76 7.98
N ASN A 298 14.28 15.36 9.11
CA ASN A 298 13.73 16.67 9.49
C ASN A 298 13.99 17.75 8.42
N THR A 299 15.02 17.61 7.58
CA THR A 299 15.31 18.58 6.53
C THR A 299 14.37 18.42 5.34
N THR A 300 14.13 17.19 4.88
CA THR A 300 13.19 16.93 3.77
C THR A 300 11.75 17.22 4.21
N ILE A 301 11.36 16.84 5.43
CA ILE A 301 10.06 17.19 6.02
C ILE A 301 9.84 18.71 6.05
N ARG A 302 10.89 19.50 6.31
CA ARG A 302 10.82 20.96 6.31
C ARG A 302 10.60 21.58 4.93
N VAL A 303 10.87 20.85 3.84
CA VAL A 303 10.53 21.31 2.49
C VAL A 303 9.01 21.46 2.40
N PHE A 304 8.27 20.41 2.76
CA PHE A 304 6.81 20.41 2.84
C PHE A 304 6.29 21.39 3.90
N THR A 305 6.70 21.25 5.17
CA THR A 305 6.02 21.99 6.26
C THR A 305 6.19 23.51 6.15
N ASP A 306 7.32 23.98 5.64
CA ASP A 306 7.57 25.43 5.49
C ASP A 306 6.83 26.01 4.27
N THR A 307 6.42 25.17 3.29
CA THR A 307 5.73 25.59 2.06
C THR A 307 4.24 25.24 2.06
N TYR A 308 3.77 24.36 2.93
CA TYR A 308 2.36 23.96 3.05
C TYR A 308 1.36 25.13 3.06
N PRO A 309 1.60 26.26 3.77
CA PRO A 309 0.69 27.40 3.72
C PRO A 309 0.49 27.99 2.32
N LEU A 310 1.47 27.83 1.42
CA LEU A 310 1.42 28.34 0.05
C LEU A 310 0.37 27.62 -0.80
N ILE A 311 0.02 26.37 -0.48
CA ILE A 311 -1.03 25.62 -1.17
C ILE A 311 -2.34 26.42 -1.10
N ALA A 312 -2.80 26.72 0.11
CA ALA A 312 -4.02 27.48 0.33
C ALA A 312 -3.90 28.94 -0.13
N GLN A 313 -2.75 29.60 0.07
CA GLN A 313 -2.54 30.98 -0.38
C GLN A 313 -2.64 31.12 -1.90
N ASN A 314 -2.22 30.10 -2.65
CA ASN A 314 -2.36 30.07 -4.10
C ASN A 314 -3.69 29.47 -4.57
N GLY A 315 -4.61 29.10 -3.66
CA GLY A 315 -5.95 28.62 -4.00
C GLY A 315 -6.02 27.17 -4.45
N TRP A 316 -5.06 26.34 -4.02
CA TRP A 316 -5.09 24.89 -4.25
C TRP A 316 -5.86 24.15 -3.13
N LYS A 317 -6.36 22.96 -3.46
CA LYS A 317 -6.90 22.01 -2.48
C LYS A 317 -5.90 20.88 -2.25
N ALA A 318 -5.44 20.71 -1.02
CA ALA A 318 -4.57 19.60 -0.62
C ALA A 318 -5.38 18.35 -0.30
N MET A 319 -4.97 17.20 -0.83
CA MET A 319 -5.63 15.90 -0.62
C MET A 319 -4.61 14.76 -0.60
N SER A 320 -5.01 13.59 -0.11
CA SER A 320 -4.33 12.34 -0.46
C SER A 320 -4.54 12.02 -1.94
N ILE A 321 -3.76 11.09 -2.52
CA ILE A 321 -3.94 10.66 -3.91
C ILE A 321 -5.34 10.06 -4.16
N PRO A 322 -5.84 9.09 -3.38
CA PRO A 322 -7.17 8.53 -3.61
C PRO A 322 -8.27 9.59 -3.50
N ASP A 323 -8.19 10.50 -2.51
CA ASP A 323 -9.18 11.57 -2.38
C ASP A 323 -9.15 12.53 -3.57
N ALA A 324 -7.96 12.79 -4.12
CA ALA A 324 -7.79 13.61 -5.33
C ALA A 324 -8.44 12.97 -6.55
N LEU A 325 -8.44 11.64 -6.64
CA LEU A 325 -9.00 10.86 -7.75
C LEU A 325 -10.46 10.42 -7.52
N ASP A 326 -11.06 10.76 -6.37
CA ASP A 326 -12.37 10.24 -5.93
C ASP A 326 -12.41 8.70 -5.89
N GLU A 327 -11.32 8.09 -5.44
CA GLU A 327 -11.16 6.65 -5.30
C GLU A 327 -11.08 6.21 -3.83
N ASP A 328 -11.37 4.94 -3.59
CA ASP A 328 -11.11 4.32 -2.29
C ASP A 328 -9.61 4.23 -2.02
N TRP A 329 -9.17 4.40 -0.79
CA TRP A 329 -7.75 4.29 -0.42
C TRP A 329 -7.23 2.86 -0.57
N TYR A 330 -8.10 1.89 -0.32
CA TYR A 330 -7.79 0.48 -0.39
C TYR A 330 -8.66 -0.22 -1.43
N LEU A 331 -8.19 -1.35 -1.94
CA LEU A 331 -8.99 -2.21 -2.82
C LEU A 331 -10.21 -2.78 -2.10
N ASN A 332 -10.21 -2.80 -0.78
CA ASN A 332 -11.24 -3.40 0.05
C ASN A 332 -11.75 -2.47 1.16
N ALA A 333 -11.43 -1.17 1.14
CA ALA A 333 -11.95 -0.20 2.09
C ALA A 333 -11.84 1.21 1.52
N LYS A 334 -12.82 2.06 1.82
CA LYS A 334 -12.81 3.46 1.37
C LYS A 334 -11.64 4.27 1.91
N ASP A 335 -11.26 4.04 3.16
CA ASP A 335 -10.22 4.75 3.87
C ASP A 335 -9.73 3.91 5.08
N ASN A 336 -8.83 4.47 5.89
CA ASN A 336 -8.27 3.80 7.06
C ASN A 336 -9.30 3.44 8.14
N THR A 337 -10.44 4.13 8.18
CA THR A 337 -11.47 4.02 9.22
C THR A 337 -12.69 3.23 8.74
N SER A 338 -12.95 3.26 7.43
CA SER A 338 -14.07 2.56 6.81
C SER A 338 -13.93 1.05 6.97
N PRO A 339 -15.04 0.30 7.12
CA PRO A 339 -15.00 -1.15 7.21
C PRO A 339 -14.30 -1.78 6.00
N VAL A 340 -13.59 -2.89 6.24
CA VAL A 340 -13.05 -3.71 5.17
C VAL A 340 -14.20 -4.49 4.53
N GLY A 341 -14.53 -4.14 3.29
CA GLY A 341 -15.55 -4.76 2.44
C GLY A 341 -14.96 -5.56 1.28
N GLN A 342 -15.82 -6.03 0.37
CA GLN A 342 -15.41 -6.73 -0.84
C GLN A 342 -15.52 -5.77 -2.04
N ARG A 343 -14.53 -5.76 -2.94
CA ARG A 343 -14.67 -5.13 -4.25
C ARG A 343 -14.34 -6.14 -5.35
N ASN A 344 -15.20 -6.18 -6.37
CA ASN A 344 -14.91 -6.86 -7.63
C ASN A 344 -14.21 -5.84 -8.53
N VAL A 345 -13.02 -6.17 -9.05
CA VAL A 345 -12.27 -5.28 -9.95
C VAL A 345 -12.26 -5.90 -11.34
N ALA A 346 -13.39 -5.77 -12.06
CA ALA A 346 -13.47 -6.00 -13.49
C ALA A 346 -14.68 -5.26 -14.10
N GLY A 347 -14.44 -4.07 -14.66
CA GLY A 347 -15.33 -3.32 -15.57
C GLY A 347 -16.50 -2.55 -14.91
N GLY A 348 -16.54 -1.22 -15.03
CA GLY A 348 -17.74 -0.44 -14.67
C GLY A 348 -18.88 -0.55 -15.70
N PRO A 349 -19.98 0.20 -15.55
CA PRO A 349 -20.72 0.56 -14.34
C PRO A 349 -22.01 -0.28 -14.25
N GLU A 350 -22.27 -1.03 -13.18
CA GLU A 350 -23.66 -1.35 -12.77
C GLU A 350 -23.75 -1.46 -11.24
N ASP A 351 -24.47 -0.48 -10.69
CA ASP A 351 -25.44 -0.59 -9.60
C ASP A 351 -25.13 -1.49 -8.39
N ASN A 352 -24.80 -0.84 -7.28
CA ASN A 352 -25.59 -0.98 -6.05
C ASN A 352 -25.29 0.19 -5.09
N VAL A 353 -25.95 1.32 -5.33
CA VAL A 353 -26.20 2.30 -4.28
C VAL A 353 -27.27 1.69 -3.36
N PRO A 354 -27.06 1.57 -2.04
CA PRO A 354 -28.18 1.34 -1.13
C PRO A 354 -29.04 2.61 -1.16
N SER A 355 -30.14 2.58 -1.92
CA SER A 355 -31.17 3.61 -1.84
C SER A 355 -31.78 3.56 -0.44
N SER A 356 -31.42 4.53 0.37
CA SER A 356 -32.23 4.96 1.49
C SER A 356 -33.42 5.73 0.92
N ASP A 357 -34.62 5.18 1.04
CA ASP A 357 -35.84 5.99 0.97
C ASP A 357 -36.71 5.72 2.21
N PRO A 358 -37.41 6.74 2.75
CA PRO A 358 -38.09 6.68 4.03
C PRO A 358 -39.59 6.37 3.92
N THR A 359 -40.17 5.95 5.06
CA THR A 359 -41.62 5.96 5.41
C THR A 359 -42.50 4.94 4.66
N THR A 360 -43.43 4.17 5.24
CA THR A 360 -44.38 4.40 6.35
C THR A 360 -44.92 3.06 6.88
N THR A 361 -45.38 3.11 8.14
CA THR A 361 -46.28 2.21 8.89
C THR A 361 -47.35 1.43 8.09
N SER A 362 -47.55 0.14 8.42
CA SER A 362 -48.75 -0.37 9.15
C SER A 362 -48.97 -1.89 9.02
N GLU A 363 -49.28 -2.47 10.18
CA GLU A 363 -50.18 -3.61 10.47
C GLU A 363 -49.79 -5.09 10.19
N SER A 364 -49.65 -5.79 11.32
CA SER A 364 -50.08 -7.15 11.67
C SER A 364 -50.95 -7.95 10.69
N GLY A 365 -50.53 -9.19 10.46
CA GLY A 365 -51.38 -10.30 10.03
C GLY A 365 -50.72 -11.66 10.30
N SER A 366 -51.15 -12.35 11.37
CA SER A 366 -50.79 -13.74 11.68
C SER A 366 -51.52 -14.74 10.78
N ALA A 367 -50.86 -15.85 10.40
CA ALA A 367 -51.42 -17.22 10.43
C ALA A 367 -50.48 -18.31 9.82
N THR A 368 -49.89 -19.12 10.71
CA THR A 368 -49.88 -20.62 10.75
C THR A 368 -49.65 -21.52 9.52
N GLY A 369 -48.75 -22.51 9.71
CA GLY A 369 -48.88 -23.90 9.21
C GLY A 369 -47.56 -24.61 8.85
N THR A 370 -46.89 -25.34 9.77
CA THR A 370 -46.70 -26.83 9.86
C THR A 370 -46.39 -27.56 8.53
N ASN A 371 -45.49 -28.55 8.37
CA ASN A 371 -44.81 -29.56 9.19
C ASN A 371 -43.63 -30.11 8.33
N GLY A 372 -42.45 -30.46 8.85
CA GLY A 372 -42.11 -31.83 9.27
C GLY A 372 -40.99 -32.40 8.37
N GLY A 373 -39.83 -32.77 8.89
CA GLY A 373 -39.54 -34.19 9.13
C GLY A 373 -38.06 -34.48 8.90
N ALA A 374 -37.41 -35.04 9.92
CA ALA A 374 -36.01 -35.47 9.96
C ALA A 374 -35.77 -36.75 9.15
N SER A 375 -34.49 -37.09 8.89
CA SER A 375 -33.87 -38.39 9.24
C SER A 375 -32.45 -38.54 8.67
N SER A 376 -31.50 -38.83 9.56
CA SER A 376 -30.23 -39.51 9.25
C SER A 376 -30.45 -41.03 9.11
N PRO A 377 -29.45 -41.78 8.60
CA PRO A 377 -28.88 -42.90 9.37
C PRO A 377 -27.33 -42.91 9.27
N THR A 378 -26.59 -42.98 10.39
CA THR A 378 -25.98 -44.17 11.05
C THR A 378 -25.14 -45.11 10.20
N GLY A 379 -23.86 -45.24 10.59
CA GLY A 379 -22.93 -46.30 10.21
C GLY A 379 -21.67 -46.27 11.10
N SER A 380 -21.65 -47.09 12.14
CA SER A 380 -20.50 -47.52 12.97
C SER A 380 -19.54 -48.43 12.15
N SER A 381 -18.27 -48.75 12.44
CA SER A 381 -17.58 -49.09 13.70
C SER A 381 -16.08 -49.41 13.45
N GLN A 382 -15.27 -49.35 14.53
CA GLN A 382 -14.01 -50.10 14.83
C GLN A 382 -12.73 -49.76 14.02
N SER A 383 -11.62 -49.22 14.57
CA SER A 383 -10.72 -49.57 15.70
C SER A 383 -9.47 -50.37 15.27
N SER A 384 -8.27 -49.78 15.39
CA SER A 384 -7.08 -50.42 15.97
C SER A 384 -5.89 -49.45 16.11
N THR A 385 -5.34 -49.40 17.33
CA THR A 385 -3.97 -49.15 17.81
C THR A 385 -2.84 -49.33 16.78
N SER A 386 -1.65 -48.71 16.83
CA SER A 386 -0.72 -48.36 17.92
C SER A 386 0.55 -47.75 17.29
N GLY A 387 1.37 -47.00 18.03
CA GLY A 387 2.80 -46.86 17.70
C GLY A 387 3.44 -45.52 18.07
N ALA A 388 4.19 -45.51 19.18
CA ALA A 388 4.98 -44.40 19.67
C ALA A 388 6.30 -44.21 18.90
N GLY A 389 6.84 -42.99 18.92
CA GLY A 389 8.20 -42.71 18.46
C GLY A 389 8.63 -41.27 18.80
N ARG A 390 9.19 -41.09 19.99
CA ARG A 390 9.94 -39.88 20.38
C ARG A 390 11.32 -39.91 19.75
N LEU A 391 11.80 -38.78 19.23
CA LEU A 391 13.23 -38.46 19.18
C LEU A 391 13.43 -36.96 19.23
N SER A 392 14.43 -36.56 20.00
CA SER A 392 14.70 -35.22 20.49
C SER A 392 16.05 -34.71 20.00
N VAL A 393 16.18 -33.39 20.07
CA VAL A 393 17.42 -32.58 20.23
C VAL A 393 18.22 -32.28 18.97
N GLY A 394 18.49 -30.98 18.80
CA GLY A 394 19.52 -30.44 17.91
C GLY A 394 19.49 -28.92 17.84
N SER A 395 19.75 -28.25 18.98
CA SER A 395 19.99 -26.80 19.04
C SER A 395 21.32 -26.46 18.38
N ALA A 396 21.35 -25.44 17.52
CA ALA A 396 22.58 -24.74 17.15
C ALA A 396 22.28 -23.26 16.88
N MET A 397 22.69 -22.44 17.85
CA MET A 397 22.82 -20.99 17.75
C MET A 397 23.86 -20.63 16.67
N GLY A 398 23.53 -19.63 15.85
CA GLY A 398 24.48 -18.96 14.96
C GLY A 398 24.15 -17.48 14.86
N LEU A 399 24.70 -16.68 15.78
CA LEU A 399 24.91 -15.24 15.59
C LEU A 399 25.85 -15.05 14.40
N VAL A 400 25.52 -14.21 13.41
CA VAL A 400 26.49 -13.27 12.79
C VAL A 400 25.78 -12.03 12.24
N LEU A 401 26.25 -10.90 12.77
CA LEU A 401 26.27 -9.49 12.36
C LEU A 401 25.55 -9.02 11.08
N ALA A 402 24.77 -7.95 11.29
CA ALA A 402 24.40 -6.95 10.29
C ALA A 402 25.63 -6.25 9.69
N GLY A 403 25.67 -6.18 8.37
CA GLY A 403 26.62 -5.37 7.60
C GLY A 403 25.84 -4.36 6.76
N LEU A 404 25.83 -3.12 7.24
CA LEU A 404 25.40 -1.93 6.52
C LEU A 404 26.33 -1.72 5.31
N LEU A 405 25.81 -1.79 4.09
CA LEU A 405 26.56 -1.41 2.88
C LEU A 405 25.84 -0.21 2.24
N LEU A 406 26.39 0.98 2.48
CA LEU A 406 26.32 2.10 1.55
C LEU A 406 26.98 1.68 0.24
N LEU A 407 26.43 2.08 -0.91
CA LEU A 407 27.13 2.44 -2.16
C LEU A 407 26.10 3.14 -3.07
N VAL A 408 26.26 4.45 -3.29
CA VAL A 408 26.78 5.11 -4.53
C VAL A 408 25.82 5.05 -5.71
#